data_AF-A0A5A4K474-F1
#
_entry.id   AF-A0A5A4K474-F1
#
_cell.length_a   1.000
_cell.length_b   1.000
_cell.length_c   1.000
_cell.angle_alpha   90.00
_cell.angle_beta   90.00
_cell.angle_gamma   90.00
#
_symmetry.space_group_name_H-M   'P 1'
#
loop_
_entity.id
_entity.type
_entity.pdbx_description
1 polymer ?
#
loop_
_entity_poly.entity_id
_entity_poly.type
_entity_poly.pdbx_seq_one_letter_code
_entity_poly.pdbx_strand_id
1 'polypeptide(L)'
;TGTSQADCAILIIAAGTGEFEAGISKDGQTREHALLAFTLGVRQLIVAINKMDTAEWKEARYEEIVKETSNFIKKVGYNPKQVAFVPISGWHGDNMLEESANMTWYKGWKKETKAGEVKGKTLLEAIDAIEPPSRPSDRPLRLPLQDVYKIGGIGTVPVGRVETGIIKAGMVVTFAPSAVTTEVKSVEMHHEQLVEGKPGDN
;
A
#
# COMPACT_ATOMS: atom_id res chain seq x y z
N THR A 1 7.54 -10.85 -3.02
CA THR A 1 7.76 -10.09 -1.77
C THR A 1 6.47 -9.34 -1.46
N GLY A 2 6.06 -9.24 -0.18
CA GLY A 2 4.72 -8.71 0.16
C GLY A 2 4.43 -7.26 -0.29
N THR A 3 5.46 -6.43 -0.44
CA THR A 3 5.31 -5.02 -0.85
C THR A 3 4.91 -4.83 -2.31
N SER A 4 5.14 -5.81 -3.20
CA SER A 4 4.82 -5.69 -4.64
C SER A 4 3.31 -5.75 -4.94
N GLN A 5 2.48 -6.01 -3.94
CA GLN A 5 1.02 -6.10 -4.05
C GLN A 5 0.31 -5.21 -3.03
N ALA A 6 1.03 -4.34 -2.32
CA ALA A 6 0.46 -3.52 -1.26
C ALA A 6 -0.19 -2.25 -1.85
N ASP A 7 -1.44 -1.99 -1.47
CA ASP A 7 -2.15 -0.77 -1.87
C ASP A 7 -1.77 0.44 -1.02
N CYS A 8 -1.29 0.18 0.20
CA CYS A 8 -0.80 1.16 1.15
C CYS A 8 0.38 0.59 1.95
N ALA A 9 1.30 1.47 2.36
CA ALA A 9 2.34 1.18 3.31
C ALA A 9 2.05 1.90 4.64
N ILE A 10 2.27 1.22 5.76
CA ILE A 10 2.28 1.83 7.09
C ILE A 10 3.74 1.90 7.55
N LEU A 11 4.27 3.11 7.68
CA LEU A 11 5.63 3.36 8.14
C LEU A 11 5.60 3.62 9.64
N ILE A 12 6.14 2.68 10.41
CA ILE A 12 6.27 2.80 11.87
C ILE A 12 7.56 3.53 12.20
N ILE A 13 7.47 4.61 12.96
CA ILE A 13 8.61 5.44 13.40
C ILE A 13 8.62 5.49 14.91
N ALA A 14 9.74 5.16 15.55
CA ALA A 14 9.86 5.27 17.00
C ALA A 14 10.01 6.74 17.43
N ALA A 15 9.29 7.14 18.49
CA ALA A 15 9.34 8.49 19.04
C ALA A 15 10.51 8.74 20.00
N GLY A 16 11.08 7.66 20.55
CA GLY A 16 12.19 7.72 21.50
C GLY A 16 13.40 8.48 20.95
N THR A 17 14.03 9.28 21.80
CA THR A 17 15.29 9.98 21.47
C THR A 17 16.39 8.96 21.19
N GLY A 18 17.13 9.16 20.10
CA GLY A 18 18.14 8.24 19.59
C GLY A 18 17.57 7.17 18.66
N GLU A 19 16.37 6.63 18.97
CA GLU A 19 15.71 5.64 18.11
C GLU A 19 15.22 6.26 16.80
N PHE A 20 14.58 7.43 16.89
CA PHE A 20 14.11 8.18 15.74
C PHE A 20 15.28 8.52 14.80
N GLU A 21 16.33 9.15 15.36
CA GLU A 21 17.49 9.65 14.63
C GLU A 21 18.27 8.50 13.97
N ALA A 22 18.40 7.35 14.65
CA ALA A 22 18.96 6.15 14.06
C ALA A 22 18.11 5.65 12.88
N GLY A 23 16.79 5.64 13.03
CA GLY A 23 15.84 5.21 12.02
C GLY A 23 15.85 6.05 10.74
N ILE A 24 16.01 7.37 10.86
CA ILE A 24 16.03 8.30 9.70
C ILE A 24 17.44 8.62 9.19
N SER A 25 18.47 8.04 9.81
CA SER A 25 19.87 8.19 9.38
C SER A 25 20.09 7.69 7.94
N LYS A 26 21.24 8.00 7.35
CA LYS A 26 21.55 7.61 5.97
C LYS A 26 21.49 6.09 5.76
N ASP A 27 21.90 5.34 6.78
CA ASP A 27 21.91 3.87 6.80
C ASP A 27 20.68 3.30 7.56
N GLY A 28 19.72 4.16 7.88
CA GLY A 28 18.51 3.83 8.62
C GLY A 28 17.47 3.11 7.76
N GLN A 29 16.88 2.06 8.33
CA GLN A 29 15.92 1.20 7.64
C GLN A 29 14.60 1.90 7.27
N THR A 30 14.17 2.90 8.05
CA THR A 30 12.96 3.69 7.75
C THR A 30 13.06 4.34 6.37
N ARG A 31 14.28 4.78 6.01
CA ARG A 31 14.53 5.42 4.73
C ARG A 31 14.49 4.45 3.56
N GLU A 32 15.14 3.30 3.74
CA GLU A 32 15.17 2.24 2.75
C GLU A 32 13.76 1.69 2.49
N HIS A 33 12.99 1.40 3.53
CA HIS A 33 11.63 0.88 3.41
C HIS A 33 10.69 1.85 2.69
N ALA A 34 10.75 3.15 3.01
CA ALA A 34 9.92 4.16 2.32
C ALA A 34 10.28 4.26 0.83
N LEU A 35 11.57 4.22 0.50
CA LEU A 35 12.06 4.22 -0.88
C LEU A 35 11.64 2.97 -1.65
N LEU A 36 11.76 1.80 -1.03
CA LEU A 36 11.35 0.53 -1.63
C LEU A 36 9.85 0.50 -1.89
N ALA A 37 9.02 0.90 -0.91
CA ALA A 37 7.57 0.99 -1.08
C ALA A 37 7.20 1.91 -2.26
N PHE A 38 7.84 3.09 -2.34
CA PHE A 38 7.58 4.02 -3.44
C PHE A 38 8.02 3.45 -4.79
N THR A 39 9.19 2.83 -4.85
CA THR A 39 9.73 2.21 -6.08
C THR A 39 8.83 1.07 -6.57
N LEU A 40 8.24 0.31 -5.65
CA LEU A 40 7.33 -0.81 -5.95
C LEU A 40 5.89 -0.38 -6.31
N GLY A 41 5.63 0.93 -6.40
CA GLY A 41 4.33 1.42 -6.85
C GLY A 41 3.34 1.73 -5.73
N VAL A 42 3.72 1.54 -4.45
CA VAL A 42 2.88 1.94 -3.31
C VAL A 42 2.86 3.47 -3.25
N ARG A 43 1.67 4.07 -3.39
CA ARG A 43 1.49 5.53 -3.42
C ARG A 43 0.80 6.07 -2.18
N GLN A 44 0.09 5.23 -1.45
CA GLN A 44 -0.58 5.59 -0.22
C GLN A 44 0.29 5.21 0.97
N LEU A 45 0.57 6.19 1.83
CA LEU A 45 1.43 6.03 2.98
C LEU A 45 0.71 6.54 4.24
N ILE A 46 0.79 5.77 5.32
CA ILE A 46 0.42 6.18 6.67
C ILE A 46 1.71 6.18 7.49
N VAL A 47 1.92 7.21 8.31
CA VAL A 47 3.03 7.26 9.25
C VAL A 47 2.48 7.11 10.66
N ALA A 48 2.86 6.04 11.34
CA ALA A 48 2.52 5.84 12.75
C ALA A 48 3.76 6.12 13.62
N ILE A 49 3.68 7.17 14.44
CA ILE A 49 4.73 7.57 15.37
C ILE A 49 4.51 6.79 16.66
N ASN A 50 5.21 5.67 16.78
CA ASN A 50 5.07 4.68 17.83
C ASN A 50 5.97 4.98 19.04
N LYS A 51 5.71 4.31 20.17
CA LYS A 51 6.39 4.50 21.45
C LYS A 51 6.23 5.91 22.01
N MET A 52 5.08 6.56 21.78
CA MET A 52 4.82 7.90 22.35
C MET A 52 4.89 7.93 23.88
N ASP A 53 4.65 6.79 24.54
CA ASP A 53 4.86 6.58 25.97
C ASP A 53 6.31 6.87 26.42
N THR A 54 7.31 6.43 25.64
CA THR A 54 8.73 6.70 25.91
C THR A 54 9.11 8.17 25.72
N ALA A 55 8.30 8.91 24.96
CA ALA A 55 8.43 10.34 24.77
C ALA A 55 7.50 11.14 25.71
N GLU A 56 6.93 10.50 26.73
CA GLU A 56 5.99 11.08 27.69
C GLU A 56 4.81 11.79 27.00
N TRP A 57 4.36 11.23 25.86
CA TRP A 57 3.27 11.76 25.04
C TRP A 57 3.43 13.24 24.67
N LYS A 58 4.68 13.74 24.55
CA LYS A 58 4.98 15.16 24.31
C LYS A 58 4.62 15.60 22.89
N GLU A 59 3.78 16.63 22.79
CA GLU A 59 3.40 17.28 21.52
C GLU A 59 4.62 17.77 20.73
N ALA A 60 5.55 18.47 21.40
CA ALA A 60 6.74 19.02 20.75
C ALA A 60 7.59 17.95 20.06
N ARG A 61 7.71 16.75 20.65
CA ARG A 61 8.45 15.63 20.05
C ARG A 61 7.70 15.05 18.85
N TYR A 62 6.38 14.92 18.95
CA TYR A 62 5.55 14.53 17.81
C TYR A 62 5.69 15.51 16.63
N GLU A 63 5.60 16.82 16.89
CA GLU A 63 5.72 17.85 15.85
C GLU A 63 7.10 17.85 15.17
N GLU A 64 8.17 17.67 15.95
CA GLU A 64 9.53 17.50 15.44
C GLU A 64 9.61 16.30 14.48
N ILE A 65 9.13 15.13 14.92
CA ILE A 65 9.15 13.91 14.11
C ILE A 65 8.31 14.07 12.85
N VAL A 66 7.12 14.68 12.94
CA VAL A 66 6.25 14.94 11.77
C VAL A 66 6.98 15.82 10.76
N LYS A 67 7.65 16.89 11.22
CA LYS A 67 8.37 17.82 10.35
C LYS A 67 9.53 17.12 9.62
N GLU A 68 10.37 16.41 10.36
CA GLU A 68 11.53 15.71 9.78
C GLU A 68 11.10 14.57 8.85
N THR A 69 10.11 13.78 9.27
CA THR A 69 9.55 12.71 8.44
C THR A 69 8.89 13.25 7.19
N SER A 70 8.16 14.37 7.27
CA SER A 70 7.54 15.04 6.12
C SER A 70 8.59 15.47 5.09
N ASN A 71 9.70 16.06 5.55
CA ASN A 71 10.81 16.43 4.67
C ASN A 71 11.45 15.20 4.03
N PHE A 72 11.58 14.12 4.79
CA PHE A 72 12.15 12.88 4.33
C PHE A 72 11.29 12.21 3.24
N ILE A 73 10.00 11.94 3.51
CA ILE A 73 9.10 11.27 2.55
C ILE A 73 8.85 12.12 1.30
N LYS A 74 8.93 13.45 1.42
CA LYS A 74 8.91 14.37 0.27
C LYS A 74 10.10 14.17 -0.67
N LYS A 75 11.30 13.91 -0.12
CA LYS A 75 12.50 13.58 -0.93
C LYS A 75 12.39 12.21 -1.60
N VAL A 76 11.68 11.27 -0.97
CA VAL A 76 11.39 9.96 -1.57
C VAL A 76 10.42 10.09 -2.76
N GLY A 77 9.44 10.99 -2.66
CA GLY A 77 8.47 11.28 -3.73
C GLY A 77 7.01 11.27 -3.26
N TYR A 78 6.74 11.00 -1.98
CA TYR A 78 5.39 11.13 -1.43
C TYR A 78 5.03 12.60 -1.24
N ASN A 79 3.73 12.91 -1.31
CA ASN A 79 3.22 14.22 -0.91
C ASN A 79 2.82 14.17 0.58
N PRO A 80 3.52 14.87 1.50
CA PRO A 80 3.22 14.81 2.93
C PRO A 80 1.79 15.22 3.29
N LYS A 81 1.14 16.05 2.47
CA LYS A 81 -0.26 16.44 2.69
C LYS A 81 -1.26 15.30 2.51
N GLN A 82 -0.88 14.25 1.79
CA GLN A 82 -1.72 13.06 1.56
C GLN A 82 -1.43 11.94 2.57
N VAL A 83 -0.55 12.20 3.55
CA VAL A 83 -0.08 11.21 4.52
C VAL A 83 -0.68 11.54 5.88
N ALA A 84 -1.34 10.54 6.48
CA ALA A 84 -1.80 10.65 7.86
C ALA A 84 -0.63 10.38 8.81
N PHE A 85 -0.43 11.29 9.78
CA PHE A 85 0.53 11.13 10.88
C PHE A 85 -0.23 10.83 12.17
N VAL A 86 -0.07 9.62 12.69
CA VAL A 86 -0.81 9.13 13.85
C VAL A 86 0.17 8.88 15.00
N PRO A 87 0.12 9.64 16.10
CA PRO A 87 0.88 9.31 17.30
C PRO A 87 0.22 8.14 18.01
N ILE A 88 0.95 7.05 18.24
CA ILE A 88 0.44 5.82 18.86
C ILE A 88 1.39 5.33 19.96
N SER A 89 0.86 4.49 20.85
CA SER A 89 1.66 3.53 21.61
C SER A 89 1.12 2.15 21.30
N GLY A 90 1.86 1.37 20.52
CA GLY A 90 1.48 -0.01 20.22
C GLY A 90 1.47 -0.91 21.45
N TRP A 91 2.22 -0.55 22.51
CA TRP A 91 2.26 -1.30 23.76
C TRP A 91 1.05 -1.00 24.66
N HIS A 92 0.67 0.27 24.79
CA HIS A 92 -0.44 0.69 25.64
C HIS A 92 -1.79 0.77 24.90
N GLY A 93 -1.79 0.66 23.57
CA GLY A 93 -3.00 0.72 22.73
C GLY A 93 -3.44 2.13 22.35
N ASP A 94 -2.71 3.17 22.78
CA ASP A 94 -3.05 4.58 22.51
C ASP A 94 -3.22 4.85 21.02
N ASN A 95 -4.36 5.42 20.62
CA ASN A 95 -4.71 5.79 19.24
C ASN A 95 -4.65 4.62 18.23
N MET A 96 -4.64 3.36 18.67
CA MET A 96 -4.67 2.20 17.77
C MET A 96 -6.09 2.00 17.22
N LEU A 97 -7.04 1.81 18.12
CA LEU A 97 -8.47 1.57 17.84
C LEU A 97 -9.36 2.69 18.40
N GLU A 98 -8.96 3.25 19.55
CA GLU A 98 -9.69 4.28 20.28
C GLU A 98 -8.77 5.47 20.56
N GLU A 99 -9.36 6.64 20.75
CA GLU A 99 -8.64 7.87 21.09
C GLU A 99 -7.95 7.74 22.45
N SER A 100 -6.68 8.12 22.50
CA SER A 100 -5.89 8.14 23.73
C SER A 100 -6.29 9.28 24.65
N ALA A 101 -6.49 8.97 25.94
CA ALA A 101 -6.64 9.97 26.99
C ALA A 101 -5.31 10.67 27.35
N ASN A 102 -4.16 10.12 26.96
CA ASN A 102 -2.83 10.63 27.29
C ASN A 102 -2.38 11.77 26.35
N MET A 103 -3.02 11.93 25.19
CA MET A 103 -2.65 12.89 24.15
C MET A 103 -3.77 13.91 23.90
N THR A 104 -4.22 14.62 24.94
CA THR A 104 -5.33 15.60 24.84
C THR A 104 -5.06 16.77 23.89
N TRP A 105 -3.79 17.05 23.60
CA TRP A 105 -3.35 18.03 22.63
C TRP A 105 -3.64 17.58 21.18
N TYR A 106 -3.61 16.27 20.91
CA TYR A 106 -3.78 15.74 19.58
C TYR A 106 -5.23 15.90 19.09
N LYS A 107 -5.42 16.66 18.00
CA LYS A 107 -6.74 16.93 17.42
C LYS A 107 -7.10 16.00 16.27
N GLY A 108 -6.31 14.95 16.05
CA GLY A 108 -6.46 14.04 14.94
C GLY A 108 -5.54 14.37 13.76
N TRP A 109 -5.34 13.36 12.91
CA TRP A 109 -4.64 13.48 11.65
C TRP A 109 -5.57 14.07 10.58
N LYS A 110 -4.95 14.64 9.55
CA LYS A 110 -5.63 15.14 8.36
C LYS A 110 -4.84 14.71 7.14
N LYS A 111 -5.52 14.31 6.07
CA LYS A 111 -4.90 14.06 4.77
C LYS A 111 -5.77 14.57 3.63
N GLU A 112 -5.12 15.06 2.58
CA GLU A 112 -5.76 15.45 1.32
C GLU A 112 -5.92 14.21 0.42
N THR A 113 -7.14 13.98 -0.05
CA THR A 113 -7.49 12.95 -1.05
C THR A 113 -8.00 13.63 -2.32
N LYS A 114 -8.26 12.86 -3.38
CA LYS A 114 -8.88 13.42 -4.59
C LYS A 114 -10.29 13.94 -4.35
N ALA A 115 -11.00 13.36 -3.37
CA ALA A 115 -12.36 13.74 -3.00
C ALA A 115 -12.43 14.89 -1.97
N GLY A 116 -11.29 15.30 -1.39
CA GLY A 116 -11.22 16.36 -0.39
C GLY A 116 -10.38 15.98 0.84
N GLU A 117 -10.50 16.78 1.89
CA GLU A 117 -9.79 16.56 3.16
C GLU A 117 -10.49 15.48 4.00
N VAL A 118 -9.75 14.46 4.42
CA VAL A 118 -10.20 13.40 5.32
C VAL A 118 -9.48 13.55 6.66
N LYS A 119 -10.18 13.28 7.76
CA LYS A 119 -9.67 13.40 9.13
C LYS A 119 -10.04 12.18 9.95
N GLY A 120 -9.25 11.90 10.98
CA GLY A 120 -9.53 10.89 11.99
C GLY A 120 -8.56 11.06 13.14
N LYS A 121 -8.61 10.17 14.13
CA LYS A 121 -7.78 10.21 15.33
C LYS A 121 -6.94 8.95 15.51
N THR A 122 -7.45 7.82 15.06
CA THR A 122 -6.83 6.51 15.31
C THR A 122 -6.11 5.97 14.09
N LEU A 123 -5.27 4.97 14.29
CA LEU A 123 -4.61 4.23 13.22
C LEU A 123 -5.64 3.42 12.42
N LEU A 124 -6.64 2.84 13.08
CA LEU A 124 -7.74 2.14 12.39
C LEU A 124 -8.47 3.08 11.42
N GLU A 125 -8.88 4.27 11.88
CA GLU A 125 -9.52 5.25 10.99
C GLU A 125 -8.61 5.67 9.83
N ALA A 126 -7.29 5.73 10.05
CA ALA A 126 -6.33 6.06 8.98
C ALA A 126 -6.27 4.96 7.91
N ILE A 127 -6.36 3.69 8.33
CA ILE A 127 -6.44 2.52 7.46
C ILE A 127 -7.77 2.49 6.71
N ASP A 128 -8.89 2.69 7.41
CA ASP A 128 -10.22 2.74 6.79
C ASP A 128 -10.35 3.89 5.78
N ALA A 129 -9.60 4.97 5.98
CA ALA A 129 -9.55 6.10 5.06
C ALA A 129 -8.65 5.86 3.82
N ILE A 130 -8.01 4.70 3.65
CA ILE A 130 -7.23 4.39 2.45
C ILE A 130 -8.16 4.38 1.23
N GLU A 131 -7.79 5.12 0.18
CA GLU A 131 -8.57 5.11 -1.06
C GLU A 131 -8.36 3.74 -1.74
N PRO A 132 -9.43 3.03 -2.15
CA PRO A 132 -9.28 1.81 -2.91
C PRO A 132 -8.41 2.05 -4.15
N PRO A 133 -7.43 1.19 -4.45
CA PRO A 133 -6.58 1.35 -5.62
C PRO A 133 -7.44 1.35 -6.88
N SER A 134 -7.13 2.24 -7.81
CA SER A 134 -7.72 2.17 -9.15
C SER A 134 -7.16 0.93 -9.84
N ARG A 135 -7.96 -0.12 -9.95
CA ARG A 135 -7.59 -1.31 -10.73
C ARG A 135 -7.39 -0.86 -12.19
N PRO A 136 -6.22 -1.13 -12.81
CA PRO A 136 -5.88 -0.59 -14.12
C PRO A 136 -6.58 -1.34 -15.27
N SER A 137 -7.92 -1.40 -15.24
CA SER A 137 -8.76 -2.07 -16.25
C SER A 137 -8.63 -1.41 -17.63
N ASP A 138 -8.38 -0.10 -17.66
CA ASP A 138 -8.33 0.69 -18.89
C ASP A 138 -6.95 0.62 -19.58
N ARG A 139 -5.97 -0.04 -18.95
CA ARG A 139 -4.64 -0.25 -19.53
C ARG A 139 -4.62 -1.50 -20.41
N PRO A 140 -3.65 -1.65 -21.34
CA PRO A 140 -3.50 -2.87 -22.11
C PRO A 140 -3.31 -4.11 -21.22
N LEU A 141 -3.81 -5.26 -21.67
CA LEU A 141 -3.71 -6.52 -20.94
C LEU A 141 -2.24 -6.90 -20.65
N ARG A 142 -1.91 -7.16 -19.38
CA ARG A 142 -0.67 -7.81 -18.95
C ARG A 142 -1.03 -8.89 -17.93
N LEU A 143 -0.67 -10.13 -18.26
CA LEU A 143 -0.96 -11.31 -17.45
C LEU A 143 0.32 -12.17 -17.42
N PRO A 144 1.20 -11.99 -16.42
CA PRO A 144 2.36 -12.85 -16.22
C PRO A 144 1.92 -14.27 -15.88
N LEU A 145 2.42 -15.26 -16.63
CA LEU A 145 2.10 -16.66 -16.39
C LEU A 145 2.87 -17.17 -15.17
N GLN A 146 2.16 -17.84 -14.27
CA GLN A 146 2.72 -18.56 -13.13
C GLN A 146 2.98 -20.02 -13.52
N ASP A 147 1.96 -20.67 -14.08
CA ASP A 147 2.00 -22.07 -14.46
C ASP A 147 1.30 -22.32 -15.79
N VAL A 148 1.63 -23.44 -16.44
CA VAL A 148 0.97 -23.87 -17.68
C VAL A 148 0.66 -25.36 -17.59
N TYR A 149 -0.63 -25.69 -17.71
CA TYR A 149 -1.12 -27.06 -17.64
C TYR A 149 -1.57 -27.57 -19.01
N LYS A 150 -1.53 -28.89 -19.18
CA LYS A 150 -2.20 -29.58 -20.30
C LYS A 150 -3.30 -30.46 -19.71
N ILE A 151 -4.55 -30.10 -19.96
CA ILE A 151 -5.71 -30.82 -19.45
C ILE A 151 -6.34 -31.60 -20.60
N GLY A 152 -6.47 -32.92 -20.44
CA GLY A 152 -7.09 -33.78 -21.44
C GLY A 152 -8.52 -33.34 -21.74
N GLY A 153 -8.87 -33.17 -23.02
CA GLY A 153 -10.20 -32.71 -23.45
C GLY A 153 -10.39 -31.19 -23.48
N ILE A 154 -9.53 -30.39 -22.83
CA ILE A 154 -9.59 -28.92 -22.83
C ILE A 154 -8.44 -28.32 -23.66
N GLY A 155 -7.22 -28.85 -23.49
CA GLY A 155 -6.02 -28.37 -24.15
C GLY A 155 -5.03 -27.70 -23.18
N THR A 156 -4.35 -26.65 -23.64
CA THR A 156 -3.35 -25.93 -22.85
C THR A 156 -4.01 -24.82 -22.03
N VAL A 157 -3.78 -24.81 -20.72
CA VAL A 157 -4.37 -23.85 -19.78
C VAL A 157 -3.24 -23.10 -19.06
N PRO A 158 -2.89 -21.87 -19.49
CA PRO A 158 -1.99 -21.00 -18.75
C PRO A 158 -2.71 -20.36 -17.57
N VAL A 159 -2.04 -20.26 -16.43
CA VAL A 159 -2.56 -19.67 -15.18
C VAL A 159 -1.68 -18.50 -14.78
N GLY A 160 -2.30 -17.42 -14.29
CA GLY A 160 -1.55 -16.26 -13.81
C GLY A 160 -2.47 -15.12 -13.42
N ARG A 161 -1.88 -14.11 -12.79
CA ARG A 161 -2.60 -12.94 -12.30
C ARG A 161 -2.75 -11.90 -13.40
N VAL A 162 -3.95 -11.33 -13.55
CA VAL A 162 -4.11 -10.13 -14.37
C VAL A 162 -3.50 -8.94 -13.63
N GLU A 163 -2.45 -8.34 -14.17
CA GLU A 163 -1.80 -7.16 -13.59
C GLU A 163 -2.39 -5.86 -14.13
N THR A 164 -2.68 -5.81 -15.43
CA THR A 164 -3.35 -4.68 -16.09
C THR A 164 -4.31 -5.15 -17.16
N GLY A 165 -5.30 -4.32 -17.49
CA GLY A 165 -6.31 -4.59 -18.51
C GLY A 165 -7.36 -5.62 -18.08
N ILE A 166 -8.08 -6.14 -19.06
CA ILE A 166 -9.13 -7.15 -18.88
C ILE A 166 -8.85 -8.30 -19.84
N ILE A 167 -9.10 -9.53 -19.40
CA ILE A 167 -9.10 -10.72 -20.25
C ILE A 167 -10.52 -11.26 -20.38
N LYS A 168 -10.97 -11.57 -21.59
CA LYS A 168 -12.28 -12.15 -21.88
C LYS A 168 -12.15 -13.27 -22.90
N ALA A 169 -13.11 -14.18 -22.89
CA ALA A 169 -13.30 -15.11 -24.00
C ALA A 169 -13.46 -14.35 -25.33
N GLY A 170 -12.88 -14.88 -26.40
CA GLY A 170 -12.86 -14.28 -27.74
C GLY A 170 -11.76 -13.25 -27.97
N MET A 171 -11.00 -12.83 -26.94
CA MET A 171 -9.86 -11.95 -27.14
C MET A 171 -8.72 -12.67 -27.85
N VAL A 172 -8.08 -12.00 -28.81
CA VAL A 172 -6.82 -12.45 -29.39
C VAL A 172 -5.68 -11.89 -28.56
N VAL A 173 -4.87 -12.78 -27.96
CA VAL A 173 -3.76 -12.43 -27.06
C VAL A 173 -2.43 -12.89 -27.65
N THR A 174 -1.37 -12.18 -27.27
CA THR A 174 0.01 -12.49 -27.71
C THR A 174 0.89 -12.79 -26.50
N PHE A 175 1.59 -13.93 -26.53
CA PHE A 175 2.51 -14.39 -25.49
C PHE A 175 3.94 -13.92 -25.77
N ALA A 176 4.41 -12.95 -24.98
CA ALA A 176 5.82 -12.56 -24.98
C ALA A 176 6.68 -13.54 -24.15
N PRO A 177 7.97 -13.75 -24.49
CA PRO A 177 8.69 -13.20 -25.63
C PRO A 177 8.49 -14.00 -26.93
N SER A 178 7.79 -15.14 -26.88
CA SER A 178 7.65 -16.06 -28.02
C SER A 178 6.88 -15.51 -29.23
N ALA A 179 6.16 -14.40 -29.05
CA ALA A 179 5.28 -13.77 -30.04
C ALA A 179 4.17 -14.69 -30.59
N VAL A 180 3.83 -15.77 -29.88
CA VAL A 180 2.70 -16.65 -30.24
C VAL A 180 1.40 -15.91 -29.98
N THR A 181 0.51 -15.90 -30.97
CA THR A 181 -0.80 -15.24 -30.89
C THR A 181 -1.91 -16.28 -31.01
N THR A 182 -2.90 -16.21 -30.12
CA THR A 182 -4.03 -17.15 -30.09
C THR A 182 -5.27 -16.49 -29.51
N GLU A 183 -6.43 -17.11 -29.73
CA GLU A 183 -7.71 -16.68 -29.17
C GLU A 183 -7.95 -17.33 -27.80
N VAL A 184 -8.41 -16.54 -26.83
CA VAL A 184 -8.84 -17.00 -25.51
C VAL A 184 -10.21 -17.68 -25.63
N LYS A 185 -10.31 -18.97 -25.28
CA LYS A 185 -11.58 -19.72 -25.36
C LYS A 185 -12.50 -19.53 -24.16
N SER A 186 -11.94 -19.59 -22.95
CA SER A 186 -12.65 -19.36 -21.69
C SER A 186 -11.69 -18.77 -20.66
N VAL A 187 -12.26 -18.14 -19.63
CA VAL A 187 -11.54 -17.63 -18.47
C VAL A 187 -12.22 -18.21 -17.24
N GLU A 188 -11.44 -18.72 -16.29
CA GLU A 188 -11.94 -19.35 -15.07
C GLU A 188 -11.16 -18.83 -13.87
N MET A 189 -11.83 -18.71 -12.72
CA MET A 189 -11.22 -18.44 -11.41
C MET A 189 -11.89 -19.35 -10.39
N HIS A 190 -11.11 -20.05 -9.57
CA HIS A 190 -11.63 -20.99 -8.56
C HIS A 190 -12.65 -22.03 -9.10
N HIS A 191 -12.42 -22.54 -10.32
CA HIS A 191 -13.31 -23.48 -11.04
C HIS A 191 -14.68 -22.93 -11.44
N GLU A 192 -14.87 -21.61 -11.39
CA GLU A 192 -16.04 -20.93 -11.93
C GLU A 192 -15.67 -20.16 -13.19
N GLN A 193 -16.52 -20.25 -14.21
CA GLN A 193 -16.32 -19.54 -15.46
C GLN A 193 -16.64 -18.05 -15.29
N LEU A 194 -15.70 -17.21 -15.69
CA LEU A 194 -15.86 -15.75 -15.66
C LEU A 194 -16.20 -15.22 -17.05
N VAL A 195 -17.05 -14.19 -17.07
CA VAL A 195 -17.29 -13.38 -18.28
C VAL A 195 -16.04 -12.58 -18.65
N GLU A 196 -15.33 -12.08 -17.63
CA GLU A 196 -14.10 -11.33 -17.75
C GLU A 196 -13.23 -11.47 -16.50
N GLY A 197 -11.91 -11.56 -16.66
CA GLY A 197 -10.92 -11.46 -15.59
C GLY A 197 -10.37 -10.04 -15.50
N LYS A 198 -10.35 -9.48 -14.28
CA LYS A 198 -9.97 -8.09 -13.99
C LYS A 198 -8.61 -8.02 -13.27
N PRO A 199 -7.96 -6.85 -13.21
CA PRO A 199 -6.71 -6.71 -12.49
C PRO A 199 -6.85 -7.15 -11.04
N GLY A 200 -5.97 -8.06 -10.62
CA GLY A 200 -5.98 -8.67 -9.29
C GLY A 200 -6.47 -10.11 -9.25
N ASP A 201 -7.27 -10.54 -10.23
CA ASP A 201 -7.81 -11.91 -10.32
C ASP A 201 -6.72 -12.91 -10.74
N ASN A 202 -6.77 -14.13 -10.18
CA ASN A 202 -5.85 -15.24 -10.46
C ASN A 202 -6.60 -16.42 -11.09
#